data_AF-A0A0S4TNG6-F1
#
_entry.id   AF-A0A0S4TNG6-F1
#
_cell.length_a   1.000
_cell.length_b   1.000
_cell.length_c   1.000
_cell.angle_alpha   90.00
_cell.angle_beta   90.00
_cell.angle_gamma   90.00
#
_symmetry.space_group_name_H-M   'P 1'
#
loop_
_entity.id
_entity.type
_entity.pdbx_description
1 polymer ?
#
loop_
_entity_poly.entity_id
_entity_poly.type
_entity_poly.pdbx_seq_one_letter_code
_entity_poly.pdbx_strand_id
1 'polypeptide(L)'
;MTERYPVTGDAAVDALVQSLRIGRCDADDIECVIQISVVGLGETVSLLRMMWAYSGGAHGNYGFTAGNWRRGPQGFQPITLADVLNPSAACLQSFNTQVVNALRREGAPDAVRGSLKEKDLRSATFPFTLQGDRIVVHYGPYEVGPYAWGAFRATVRIDDLGAACRRPSA
;
A
#
# COMPACT_ATOMS: atom_id res chain seq x y z
N MET A 1 -7.01 11.09 -19.79
CA MET A 1 -6.23 10.76 -18.57
C MET A 1 -6.14 11.99 -17.69
N THR A 2 -6.42 11.85 -16.40
CA THR A 2 -6.25 12.91 -15.39
C THR A 2 -5.27 12.42 -14.34
N GLU A 3 -4.23 13.21 -14.06
CA GLU A 3 -3.26 12.87 -13.03
C GLU A 3 -3.30 13.86 -11.86
N ARG A 4 -3.19 13.35 -10.62
CA ARG A 4 -3.15 14.17 -9.40
C ARG A 4 -1.96 13.76 -8.55
N TYR A 5 -1.06 14.71 -8.30
CA TYR A 5 0.17 14.48 -7.56
C TYR A 5 0.37 15.56 -6.49
N PRO A 6 0.87 15.18 -5.30
CA PRO A 6 1.16 16.14 -4.25
C PRO A 6 2.42 16.95 -4.59
N VAL A 7 2.47 18.18 -4.09
CA VAL A 7 3.69 18.97 -3.95
C VAL A 7 3.96 19.06 -2.45
N THR A 8 5.12 18.56 -2.04
CA THR A 8 5.47 18.43 -0.61
C THR A 8 6.34 19.57 -0.12
N GLY A 9 7.00 20.30 -1.05
CA GLY A 9 8.00 21.30 -0.72
C GLY A 9 9.40 20.72 -0.46
N ASP A 10 9.54 19.39 -0.43
CA ASP A 10 10.83 18.69 -0.44
C ASP A 10 11.17 18.30 -1.88
N ALA A 11 12.16 18.97 -2.46
CA ALA A 11 12.54 18.79 -3.86
C ALA A 11 12.88 17.34 -4.22
N ALA A 12 13.44 16.57 -3.30
CA ALA A 12 13.78 15.17 -3.56
C ALA A 12 12.54 14.28 -3.53
N VAL A 13 11.61 14.51 -2.58
CA VAL A 13 10.33 13.78 -2.53
C VAL A 13 9.49 14.13 -3.75
N ASP A 14 9.44 15.40 -4.14
CA ASP A 14 8.72 15.83 -5.32
C ASP A 14 9.33 15.18 -6.57
N ALA A 15 10.66 15.11 -6.69
CA ALA A 15 11.34 14.38 -7.77
C ALA A 15 11.00 12.87 -7.78
N LEU A 16 10.91 12.21 -6.62
CA LEU A 16 10.44 10.82 -6.50
C LEU A 16 9.00 10.67 -7.00
N VAL A 17 8.10 11.58 -6.60
CA VAL A 17 6.70 11.57 -7.08
C VAL A 17 6.65 11.74 -8.60
N GLN A 18 7.48 12.62 -9.17
CA GLN A 18 7.60 12.79 -10.62
C GLN A 18 8.12 11.52 -11.33
N SER A 19 9.13 10.85 -10.78
CA SER A 19 9.71 9.64 -11.41
C SER A 19 8.74 8.47 -11.45
N LEU A 20 7.70 8.49 -10.61
CA LEU A 20 6.71 7.43 -10.54
C LEU A 20 5.57 7.63 -11.53
N ARG A 21 5.44 8.78 -12.20
CA ARG A 21 4.36 9.04 -13.17
C ARG A 21 4.41 8.02 -14.32
N ILE A 22 3.26 7.47 -14.68
CA ILE A 22 3.18 6.37 -15.67
C ILE A 22 2.81 6.91 -17.06
N GLY A 23 2.30 8.14 -17.16
CA GLY A 23 2.08 8.86 -18.42
C GLY A 23 1.06 8.26 -19.38
N ARG A 24 0.50 7.08 -19.07
CA ARG A 24 -0.57 6.41 -19.81
C ARG A 24 -1.29 5.38 -18.92
N CYS A 25 -2.54 5.13 -19.27
CA CYS A 25 -3.32 3.98 -18.79
C CYS A 25 -3.39 2.93 -19.90
N ASP A 26 -4.26 1.92 -19.76
CA ASP A 26 -4.39 0.90 -20.79
C ASP A 26 -5.03 1.50 -22.06
N ALA A 27 -4.68 0.93 -23.22
CA ALA A 27 -5.08 1.49 -24.51
C ALA A 27 -6.61 1.49 -24.72
N ASP A 28 -7.31 0.60 -24.03
CA ASP A 28 -8.76 0.42 -24.13
C ASP A 28 -9.54 1.25 -23.09
N ASP A 29 -8.85 2.01 -22.23
CA ASP A 29 -9.50 2.87 -21.23
C ASP A 29 -10.08 4.13 -21.90
N ILE A 30 -11.41 4.29 -21.80
CA ILE A 30 -12.13 5.51 -22.21
C ILE A 30 -11.80 6.65 -21.25
N GLU A 31 -11.81 6.36 -19.95
CA GLU A 31 -11.42 7.29 -18.91
C GLU A 31 -10.42 6.66 -17.96
N CYS A 32 -9.49 7.47 -17.47
CA CYS A 32 -8.53 7.03 -16.48
C CYS A 32 -8.07 8.18 -15.59
N VAL A 33 -7.99 7.89 -14.29
CA VAL A 33 -7.52 8.80 -13.25
C VAL A 33 -6.42 8.09 -12.45
N ILE A 34 -5.23 8.70 -12.41
CA ILE A 34 -4.12 8.25 -11.55
C ILE A 34 -3.92 9.31 -10.47
N GLN A 35 -3.96 8.87 -9.22
CA GLN A 35 -3.67 9.72 -8.07
C GLN A 35 -2.54 9.11 -7.26
N ILE A 36 -1.52 9.90 -6.95
CA ILE A 36 -0.57 9.58 -5.88
C ILE A 36 -0.89 10.46 -4.69
N SER A 37 -0.79 9.90 -3.49
CA SER A 37 -0.91 10.62 -2.23
C SER A 37 0.32 10.31 -1.38
N VAL A 38 0.91 11.35 -0.77
CA VAL A 38 1.91 11.17 0.28
C VAL A 38 1.17 10.85 1.57
N VAL A 39 1.38 9.66 2.11
CA VAL A 39 0.70 9.21 3.34
C VAL A 39 1.64 9.12 4.54
N GLY A 40 2.94 9.12 4.31
CA GLY A 40 3.97 9.20 5.35
C GLY A 40 5.16 10.01 4.87
N LEU A 41 5.62 10.94 5.71
CA LEU A 41 6.78 11.80 5.44
C LEU A 41 7.61 11.92 6.72
N GLY A 42 8.88 11.55 6.64
CA GLY A 42 9.82 11.53 7.77
C GLY A 42 11.10 10.79 7.39
N GLU A 43 11.57 9.89 8.27
CA GLU A 43 12.68 8.98 7.96
C GLU A 43 12.38 8.07 6.75
N THR A 44 11.10 7.78 6.54
CA THR A 44 10.58 7.10 5.36
C THR A 44 9.62 8.00 4.60
N VAL A 45 9.51 7.74 3.30
CA VAL A 45 8.49 8.31 2.43
C VAL A 45 7.58 7.18 2.01
N SER A 46 6.29 7.31 2.29
CA SER A 46 5.27 6.33 1.94
C SER A 46 4.26 6.96 0.99
N LEU A 47 4.13 6.40 -0.20
CA LEU A 47 3.22 6.88 -1.22
C LEU A 47 2.16 5.84 -1.53
N LEU A 48 0.90 6.26 -1.57
CA LEU A 48 -0.20 5.45 -2.06
C LEU A 48 -0.56 5.91 -3.46
N ARG A 49 -0.65 4.97 -4.40
CA ARG A 49 -1.24 5.21 -5.71
C ARG A 49 -2.62 4.59 -5.78
N MET A 50 -3.59 5.37 -6.20
CA MET A 50 -4.88 4.90 -6.67
C MET A 50 -4.94 5.07 -8.19
N MET A 51 -5.38 4.03 -8.89
CA MET A 51 -5.66 4.09 -10.32
C MET A 51 -7.12 3.70 -10.52
N TRP A 52 -7.91 4.60 -11.12
CA TRP A 52 -9.28 4.33 -11.55
C TRP A 52 -9.33 4.36 -13.07
N ALA A 53 -10.06 3.43 -13.67
CA ALA A 53 -10.23 3.34 -15.10
C ALA A 53 -11.66 2.91 -15.48
N TYR A 54 -12.11 3.34 -16.65
CA TYR A 54 -13.37 2.95 -17.25
C TYR A 54 -13.19 2.64 -18.74
N SER A 55 -13.60 1.45 -19.16
CA SER A 55 -13.43 0.93 -20.53
C SER A 55 -14.76 0.62 -21.24
N GLY A 56 -15.88 1.22 -20.80
CA GLY A 56 -17.18 1.11 -21.49
C GLY A 56 -18.15 0.06 -20.93
N GLY A 57 -17.84 -0.55 -19.78
CA GLY A 57 -18.71 -1.51 -19.09
C GLY A 57 -19.81 -0.87 -18.22
N ALA A 58 -20.32 -1.63 -17.26
CA ALA A 58 -21.36 -1.18 -16.32
C ALA A 58 -20.88 -0.08 -15.36
N HIS A 59 -19.60 -0.12 -14.96
CA HIS A 59 -18.95 0.88 -14.13
C HIS A 59 -17.43 0.85 -14.34
N GLY A 60 -16.74 1.92 -13.93
CA GLY A 60 -15.28 1.91 -13.81
C GLY A 60 -14.81 1.05 -12.63
N ASN A 61 -13.51 0.79 -12.55
CA ASN A 61 -12.92 0.10 -11.41
C ASN A 61 -11.68 0.84 -10.94
N TYR A 62 -11.28 0.62 -9.69
CA TYR A 62 -10.04 1.17 -9.17
C TYR A 62 -9.28 0.17 -8.31
N GLY A 63 -7.98 0.41 -8.18
CA GLY A 63 -7.11 -0.39 -7.34
C GLY A 63 -5.99 0.45 -6.75
N PHE A 64 -5.23 -0.17 -5.87
CA PHE A 64 -4.10 0.46 -5.21
C PHE A 64 -2.80 -0.24 -5.55
N THR A 65 -1.76 0.57 -5.69
CA THR A 65 -0.37 0.13 -5.47
C THR A 65 0.23 1.10 -4.47
N ALA A 66 1.29 0.69 -3.79
CA ALA A 66 1.98 1.57 -2.87
C ALA A 66 3.48 1.38 -3.02
N GLY A 67 4.23 2.35 -2.54
CA GLY A 67 5.67 2.24 -2.39
C GLY A 67 6.13 2.94 -1.13
N ASN A 68 7.19 2.42 -0.55
CA ASN A 68 7.80 2.92 0.66
C ASN A 68 9.30 3.06 0.39
N TRP A 69 9.90 4.16 0.82
CA TRP A 69 11.32 4.41 0.59
C TRP A 69 12.00 4.95 1.84
N ARG A 70 13.25 4.56 2.04
CA ARG A 70 14.17 5.21 2.97
C ARG A 70 15.03 6.21 2.18
N ARG A 71 15.25 7.38 2.75
CA ARG A 71 16.26 8.31 2.21
C ARG A 71 17.66 7.79 2.55
N GLY A 72 18.48 7.56 1.54
CA GLY A 72 19.88 7.16 1.68
C GLY A 72 20.84 8.13 0.98
N PRO A 73 22.16 7.91 1.08
CA PRO A 73 23.18 8.78 0.48
C PRO A 73 23.09 8.84 -1.05
N GLN A 74 22.58 7.77 -1.67
CA GLN A 74 22.43 7.62 -3.13
C GLN A 74 20.99 7.90 -3.61
N GLY A 75 20.14 8.49 -2.75
CA GLY A 75 18.74 8.73 -3.04
C GLY A 75 17.79 7.76 -2.32
N PHE A 76 16.58 7.62 -2.86
CA PHE A 76 15.53 6.82 -2.24
C PHE A 76 15.72 5.33 -2.53
N GLN A 77 15.82 4.52 -1.46
CA GLN A 77 15.89 3.07 -1.55
C GLN A 77 14.53 2.46 -1.18
N PRO A 78 13.99 1.53 -1.98
CA PRO A 78 12.69 0.91 -1.70
C PRO A 78 12.73 0.07 -0.42
N ILE A 79 11.61 0.05 0.29
CA ILE A 79 11.37 -0.73 1.51
C ILE A 79 10.23 -1.70 1.23
N THR A 80 10.47 -2.99 1.48
CA THR A 80 9.44 -4.04 1.47
C THR A 80 8.94 -4.33 2.89
N LEU A 81 7.85 -5.07 3.04
CA LEU A 81 7.41 -5.54 4.37
C LEU A 81 8.48 -6.41 5.03
N ALA A 82 9.22 -7.21 4.24
CA ALA A 82 10.33 -8.01 4.72
C ALA A 82 11.47 -7.15 5.25
N ASP A 83 11.58 -5.86 4.86
CA ASP A 83 12.54 -4.90 5.40
C ASP A 83 12.11 -4.26 6.73
N VAL A 84 10.81 -4.30 7.01
CA VAL A 84 10.20 -3.71 8.22
C VAL A 84 10.01 -4.77 9.30
N LEU A 85 9.61 -5.98 8.89
CA LEU A 85 9.27 -7.09 9.77
C LEU A 85 10.30 -8.22 9.63
N ASN A 86 10.38 -9.08 10.65
CA ASN A 86 11.07 -10.37 10.51
C ASN A 86 10.28 -11.26 9.52
N PRO A 87 10.82 -11.65 8.36
CA PRO A 87 10.07 -12.38 7.33
C PRO A 87 9.98 -13.89 7.64
N SER A 88 9.58 -14.23 8.86
CA SER A 88 9.34 -15.60 9.31
C SER A 88 7.87 -15.98 9.14
N ALA A 89 7.59 -17.28 9.00
CA ALA A 89 6.21 -17.79 8.97
C ALA A 89 5.40 -17.39 10.22
N ALA A 90 6.05 -17.37 11.39
CA ALA A 90 5.41 -16.96 12.65
C ALA A 90 5.02 -15.47 12.63
N CYS A 91 5.88 -14.61 12.09
CA CYS A 91 5.54 -13.20 11.93
C CYS A 91 4.43 -13.00 10.89
N LEU A 92 4.49 -13.67 9.74
CA LEU A 92 3.43 -13.58 8.73
C LEU A 92 2.07 -14.00 9.30
N GLN A 93 2.04 -15.07 10.10
CA GLN A 93 0.83 -15.51 10.80
C GLN A 93 0.28 -14.45 11.77
N SER A 94 1.17 -13.84 12.57
CA SER A 94 0.81 -12.75 13.49
C SER A 94 0.28 -11.53 12.74
N PHE A 95 0.97 -11.11 11.68
CA PHE A 95 0.58 -10.00 10.83
C PHE A 95 -0.78 -10.23 10.17
N ASN A 96 -0.99 -11.40 9.56
CA ASN A 96 -2.28 -11.78 8.98
C ASN A 96 -3.42 -11.80 10.00
N THR A 97 -3.14 -12.25 11.23
CA THR A 97 -4.14 -12.20 12.31
C THR A 97 -4.57 -10.76 12.59
N GLN A 98 -3.61 -9.82 12.67
CA GLN A 98 -3.92 -8.40 12.88
C GLN A 98 -4.61 -7.77 11.68
N VAL A 99 -4.21 -8.11 10.45
CA VAL A 99 -4.85 -7.64 9.21
C VAL A 99 -6.31 -8.05 9.17
N VAL A 100 -6.60 -9.34 9.36
CA VAL A 100 -7.98 -9.85 9.33
C VAL A 100 -8.82 -9.22 10.45
N ASN A 101 -8.25 -9.04 11.64
CA ASN A 101 -8.96 -8.37 12.74
C ASN A 101 -9.23 -6.88 12.44
N ALA A 102 -8.29 -6.19 11.80
CA ALA A 102 -8.48 -4.80 11.37
C ALA A 102 -9.58 -4.69 10.31
N LEU A 103 -9.57 -5.57 9.31
CA LEU A 103 -10.60 -5.61 8.27
C LEU A 103 -11.99 -5.92 8.83
N ARG A 104 -12.10 -6.85 9.79
CA ARG A 104 -13.37 -7.11 10.49
C ARG A 104 -13.89 -5.88 11.23
N ARG A 105 -13.01 -5.13 11.90
CA ARG A 105 -13.39 -3.87 12.59
C ARG A 105 -13.82 -2.78 11.61
N GLU A 106 -13.25 -2.76 10.41
CA GLU A 106 -13.65 -1.87 9.33
C GLU A 106 -14.96 -2.31 8.64
N GLY A 107 -15.44 -3.52 8.93
CA GLY A 107 -16.69 -4.06 8.38
C GLY A 107 -16.51 -4.84 7.08
N ALA A 108 -15.28 -5.22 6.69
CA ALA A 108 -15.06 -6.02 5.49
C ALA A 108 -15.77 -7.39 5.59
N PRO A 109 -16.71 -7.72 4.68
CA PRO A 109 -17.49 -8.95 4.77
C PRO A 109 -16.62 -10.20 4.56
N ASP A 110 -15.57 -10.10 3.74
CA ASP A 110 -14.65 -11.21 3.45
C ASP A 110 -13.24 -10.96 4.00
N ALA A 111 -13.14 -10.42 5.22
CA ALA A 111 -11.88 -10.03 5.85
C ALA A 111 -10.74 -11.08 5.75
N VAL A 112 -11.07 -12.38 5.79
CA VAL A 112 -10.08 -13.47 5.69
C VAL A 112 -9.30 -13.44 4.37
N ARG A 113 -9.94 -13.00 3.27
CA ARG A 113 -9.31 -12.85 1.94
C ARG A 113 -8.18 -11.83 1.93
N GLY A 114 -8.14 -10.92 2.92
CA GLY A 114 -7.09 -9.93 3.04
C GLY A 114 -5.75 -10.49 3.50
N SER A 115 -5.67 -11.76 3.89
CA SER A 115 -4.42 -12.38 4.36
C SER A 115 -3.32 -12.36 3.29
N LEU A 116 -2.12 -11.94 3.68
CA LEU A 116 -0.93 -11.89 2.83
C LEU A 116 -0.29 -13.27 2.67
N LYS A 117 0.40 -13.45 1.55
CA LYS A 117 1.26 -14.59 1.25
C LYS A 117 2.73 -14.21 1.44
N GLU A 118 3.61 -15.20 1.55
CA GLU A 118 5.04 -14.95 1.75
C GLU A 118 5.66 -14.05 0.66
N LYS A 119 5.25 -14.26 -0.60
CA LYS A 119 5.73 -13.43 -1.73
C LYS A 119 5.39 -11.94 -1.56
N ASP A 120 4.28 -11.62 -0.89
CA ASP A 120 3.82 -10.25 -0.70
C ASP A 120 4.76 -9.48 0.24
N LEU A 121 5.43 -10.19 1.15
CA LEU A 121 6.42 -9.60 2.06
C LEU A 121 7.60 -8.98 1.31
N ARG A 122 7.95 -9.51 0.14
CA ARG A 122 9.13 -9.10 -0.64
C ARG A 122 8.78 -8.21 -1.84
N SER A 123 7.50 -7.88 -2.01
CA SER A 123 7.05 -7.03 -3.11
C SER A 123 7.15 -5.56 -2.72
N ALA A 124 7.94 -4.80 -3.48
CA ALA A 124 8.09 -3.35 -3.29
C ALA A 124 6.85 -2.55 -3.72
N THR A 125 5.94 -3.17 -4.48
CA THR A 125 4.71 -2.54 -5.01
C THR A 125 3.44 -3.07 -4.36
N PHE A 126 3.55 -4.01 -3.41
CA PHE A 126 2.41 -4.47 -2.62
C PHE A 126 1.74 -3.25 -1.96
N PRO A 127 0.40 -3.16 -1.93
CA PRO A 127 -0.32 -1.95 -1.53
C PRO A 127 -0.30 -1.74 -0.01
N PHE A 128 0.88 -1.61 0.58
CA PHE A 128 1.07 -1.22 1.97
C PHE A 128 1.78 0.13 2.07
N THR A 129 1.47 0.87 3.12
CA THR A 129 2.11 2.15 3.44
C THR A 129 2.56 2.22 4.88
N LEU A 130 3.71 2.82 5.15
CA LEU A 130 4.19 3.10 6.51
C LEU A 130 3.67 4.47 6.99
N GLN A 131 3.01 4.49 8.14
CA GLN A 131 2.44 5.69 8.77
C GLN A 131 2.81 5.71 10.26
N GLY A 132 4.01 6.20 10.56
CA GLY A 132 4.56 6.15 11.93
C GLY A 132 4.78 4.70 12.39
N ASP A 133 4.19 4.32 13.53
CA ASP A 133 4.25 2.96 14.10
C ASP A 133 3.28 1.96 13.43
N ARG A 134 2.67 2.34 12.30
CA ARG A 134 1.61 1.59 11.64
C ARG A 134 1.99 1.15 10.23
N ILE A 135 1.61 -0.08 9.94
CA ILE A 135 1.54 -0.62 8.59
C ILE A 135 0.08 -0.59 8.18
N VAL A 136 -0.23 0.07 7.07
CA VAL A 136 -1.58 0.13 6.50
C VAL A 136 -1.59 -0.60 5.17
N VAL A 137 -2.35 -1.69 5.07
CA VAL A 137 -2.57 -2.43 3.81
C VAL A 137 -3.88 -1.96 3.19
N HIS A 138 -3.85 -1.61 1.90
CA HIS A 138 -4.98 -1.07 1.16
C HIS A 138 -5.54 -2.13 0.21
N TYR A 139 -6.86 -2.28 0.23
CA TYR A 139 -7.60 -3.23 -0.58
C TYR A 139 -8.60 -2.47 -1.44
N GLY A 140 -8.49 -2.63 -2.75
CA GLY A 140 -9.47 -2.18 -3.70
C GLY A 140 -10.79 -2.98 -3.62
N PRO A 141 -11.81 -2.53 -4.37
CA PRO A 141 -13.03 -3.30 -4.59
C PRO A 141 -12.77 -4.76 -4.97
N TYR A 142 -13.66 -5.67 -4.54
CA TYR A 142 -13.61 -7.12 -4.80
C TYR A 142 -12.49 -7.91 -4.12
N GLU A 143 -11.52 -7.27 -3.49
CA GLU A 143 -10.44 -7.99 -2.80
C GLU A 143 -10.95 -8.65 -1.51
N VAL A 144 -11.69 -7.88 -0.68
CA VAL A 144 -12.20 -8.29 0.64
C VAL A 144 -13.69 -7.97 0.85
N GLY A 145 -14.40 -7.64 -0.23
CA GLY A 145 -15.85 -7.40 -0.23
C GLY A 145 -16.35 -6.94 -1.61
N PRO A 146 -17.67 -6.83 -1.81
CA PRO A 146 -18.24 -6.46 -3.11
C PRO A 146 -17.97 -4.98 -3.45
N TYR A 147 -18.03 -4.63 -4.74
CA TYR A 147 -17.73 -3.27 -5.21
C TYR A 147 -18.54 -2.16 -4.54
N ALA A 148 -19.82 -2.43 -4.23
CA ALA A 148 -20.71 -1.47 -3.58
C ALA A 148 -20.21 -1.01 -2.19
N TRP A 149 -19.32 -1.77 -1.55
CA TRP A 149 -18.72 -1.41 -0.27
C TRP A 149 -17.44 -0.59 -0.42
N GLY A 150 -16.97 -0.40 -1.65
CA GLY A 150 -15.76 0.36 -1.95
C GLY A 150 -14.50 -0.37 -1.51
N ALA A 151 -13.53 0.42 -1.04
CA ALA A 151 -12.21 -0.03 -0.64
C ALA A 151 -12.10 -0.13 0.89
N PHE A 152 -11.17 -0.98 1.34
CA PHE A 152 -10.88 -1.21 2.75
C PHE A 152 -9.40 -0.97 3.04
N ARG A 153 -9.05 -0.74 4.31
CA ARG A 153 -7.69 -0.61 4.81
C ARG A 153 -7.48 -1.32 6.15
N ALA A 154 -6.58 -2.31 6.14
CA ALA A 154 -6.13 -2.94 7.36
C ALA A 154 -5.02 -2.11 8.01
N THR A 155 -5.31 -1.47 9.15
CA THR A 155 -4.31 -0.74 9.94
C THR A 155 -3.77 -1.61 11.08
N VAL A 156 -2.47 -1.90 11.06
CA VAL A 156 -1.78 -2.76 12.02
C VAL A 156 -0.67 -1.97 12.70
N ARG A 157 -0.65 -1.92 14.04
CA ARG A 157 0.48 -1.35 14.79
C ARG A 157 1.60 -2.38 14.90
N ILE A 158 2.84 -1.94 14.75
CA ILE A 158 4.02 -2.81 14.83
C ILE A 158 4.13 -3.48 16.21
N ASP A 159 3.76 -2.77 17.28
CA ASP A 159 3.78 -3.28 18.65
C ASP A 159 2.82 -4.47 18.87
N ASP A 160 1.71 -4.52 18.12
CA ASP A 160 0.68 -5.57 18.25
C ASP A 160 1.12 -6.92 17.64
N LEU A 161 2.28 -6.95 16.97
CA LEU A 161 2.79 -8.12 16.26
C LEU A 161 3.62 -9.06 17.13
N GLY A 162 4.05 -8.58 18.30
CA GLY A 162 4.86 -9.34 19.24
C GLY A 162 6.31 -9.59 18.79
N ALA A 163 7.06 -10.34 19.62
CA ALA A 163 8.49 -10.53 19.44
C ALA A 163 8.87 -11.26 18.14
N ALA A 164 8.00 -12.16 17.64
CA ALA A 164 8.25 -12.91 16.41
C ALA A 164 8.44 -12.02 15.17
N CYS A 165 7.83 -10.82 15.18
CA CYS A 165 7.92 -9.86 14.10
C CYS A 165 9.02 -8.81 14.25
N ARG A 166 9.63 -8.68 15.43
CA ARG A 166 10.77 -7.77 15.62
C ARG A 166 11.95 -8.31 14.84
N ARG A 167 12.59 -7.44 14.03
CA ARG A 167 13.91 -7.75 13.49
C ARG A 167 14.91 -7.72 14.65
N PRO A 168 15.80 -8.72 14.78
CA PRO A 168 16.95 -8.57 15.65
C PRO A 168 17.68 -7.31 15.23
N SER A 169 17.95 -6.41 16.18
CA SER A 169 18.86 -5.28 15.93
C SER A 169 20.18 -5.85 15.42
N ALA A 170 20.57 -5.40 14.23
CA ALA A 170 21.86 -5.73 13.61
C ALA A 170 23.02 -5.19 14.44
#